data_AF-A0AAF0TBQ7-F1
#
_entry.id   AF-A0AAF0TBQ7-F1
#
_cell.length_a   1.000
_cell.length_b   1.000
_cell.length_c   1.000
_cell.angle_alpha   90.00
_cell.angle_beta   90.00
_cell.angle_gamma   90.00
#
_symmetry.space_group_name_H-M   'P 1'
#
loop_
_entity.id
_entity.type
_entity.pdbx_description
1 polymer ?
#
loop_
_entity_poly.entity_id
_entity_poly.type
_entity_poly.pdbx_seq_one_letter_code
_entity_poly.pdbx_strand_id
1 'polypeptide(L)'
;MFFGEKLKEVIASLHGKQAGHGCRKRSRSLSPRRRKSRSPATRRHKSRSPRNHRRQRSRSTSLSPIGKSPGSSIGSKEQKGISEKNKLDEEEKKRRQEEAELKLIEEETAKRVEDAIKRKVDESLNKEEIKLEIRRRLEDGRKKLVNEVAAQLEKEKESALIESKQKEASYFCLNICGYHVLEQARKEKEELERMLEEKRRKVEEAQRREAMEQQMKEEQRYRELEELQRQKEEALRRKKQQEEEERAKQMKVLGKNKSRPKLSFALGLK
;
A
#
# COMPACT_ATOMS: atom_id res chain seq x y z
N MET A 1 -5.56 15.48 -45.91
CA MET A 1 -5.50 14.16 -45.24
C MET A 1 -4.16 13.95 -44.52
N PHE A 2 -3.69 14.89 -43.68
CA PHE A 2 -2.36 14.78 -43.04
C PHE A 2 -2.36 14.94 -41.51
N PHE A 3 -3.54 15.06 -40.89
CA PHE A 3 -3.67 15.13 -39.43
C PHE A 3 -4.07 13.80 -38.78
N GLY A 4 -4.54 12.82 -39.55
CA GLY A 4 -5.01 11.54 -39.03
C GLY A 4 -3.91 10.53 -38.72
N GLU A 5 -2.75 10.63 -39.37
CA GLU A 5 -1.66 9.64 -39.21
C GLU A 5 -0.79 9.94 -37.98
N LYS A 6 -0.51 11.22 -37.70
CA LYS A 6 0.25 11.62 -36.50
C LYS A 6 -0.48 11.29 -35.19
N LEU A 7 -1.82 11.26 -35.19
CA LEU A 7 -2.56 10.88 -33.99
C LEU A 7 -2.50 9.36 -33.72
N LYS A 8 -2.42 8.54 -34.76
CA LYS A 8 -2.30 7.07 -34.62
C LYS A 8 -0.91 6.66 -34.12
N GLU A 9 0.13 7.39 -34.50
CA GLU A 9 1.51 7.13 -34.06
C GLU A 9 1.74 7.49 -32.57
N VAL A 10 1.07 8.55 -32.08
CA VAL A 10 1.10 8.93 -30.66
C VAL A 10 0.32 7.93 -29.79
N ILE A 11 -0.82 7.43 -30.27
CA ILE A 11 -1.63 6.45 -29.53
C ILE A 11 -0.95 5.06 -29.49
N ALA A 12 -0.21 4.68 -30.55
CA ALA A 12 0.55 3.43 -30.60
C ALA A 12 1.76 3.42 -29.64
N SER A 13 2.36 4.59 -29.35
CA SER A 13 3.42 4.70 -28.34
C SER A 13 2.93 4.61 -26.89
N LEU A 14 1.64 4.89 -26.65
CA LEU A 14 1.05 4.90 -25.30
C LEU A 14 0.59 3.52 -24.78
N HIS A 15 0.54 2.49 -25.64
CA HIS A 15 0.06 1.14 -25.24
C HIS A 15 1.14 0.06 -25.27
N GLY A 16 2.42 0.44 -25.31
CA GLY A 16 3.54 -0.50 -25.28
C GLY A 16 4.08 -0.78 -23.88
N LYS A 17 3.71 -1.94 -23.31
CA LYS A 17 4.38 -2.69 -22.21
C LYS A 17 3.88 -2.44 -20.79
N GLN A 18 2.94 -3.28 -20.36
CA GLN A 18 3.05 -3.94 -19.05
C GLN A 18 2.91 -5.45 -19.24
N ALA A 19 4.06 -6.12 -19.36
CA ALA A 19 4.18 -7.55 -19.22
C ALA A 19 4.08 -7.91 -17.73
N GLY A 20 3.24 -8.89 -17.42
CA GLY A 20 2.97 -9.33 -16.06
C GLY A 20 4.18 -9.94 -15.37
N HIS A 21 4.42 -9.48 -14.13
CA HIS A 21 5.10 -10.27 -13.11
C HIS A 21 4.27 -10.22 -11.83
N GLY A 22 3.37 -11.20 -11.69
CA GLY A 22 2.64 -11.45 -10.46
C GLY A 22 3.58 -11.97 -9.37
N CYS A 23 4.07 -11.08 -8.50
CA CYS A 23 4.79 -11.50 -7.31
C CYS A 23 3.80 -11.70 -6.16
N ARG A 24 3.71 -12.96 -5.71
CA ARG A 24 2.91 -13.46 -4.59
C ARG A 24 2.96 -12.53 -3.38
N LYS A 25 1.83 -11.92 -3.02
CA LYS A 25 1.62 -11.34 -1.68
C LYS A 25 1.74 -12.45 -0.63
N ARG A 26 2.86 -12.49 0.10
CA ARG A 26 3.02 -13.30 1.30
C ARG A 26 2.90 -12.38 2.51
N SER A 27 1.71 -12.31 3.07
CA SER A 27 1.40 -11.66 4.35
C SER A 27 2.28 -12.26 5.44
N ARG A 28 3.15 -11.46 6.07
CA ARG A 28 3.79 -11.82 7.34
C ARG A 28 3.93 -10.60 8.24
N SER A 29 3.00 -10.53 9.18
CA SER A 29 3.07 -9.93 10.52
C SER A 29 4.46 -9.51 10.99
N LEU A 30 4.61 -8.22 11.31
CA LEU A 30 5.74 -7.67 12.06
C LEU A 30 5.59 -8.05 13.55
N SER A 31 6.18 -9.16 13.97
CA SER A 31 6.51 -9.41 15.38
C SER A 31 7.96 -9.01 15.65
N PRO A 32 8.27 -8.16 16.65
CA PRO A 32 9.64 -7.82 17.01
C PRO A 32 10.29 -9.00 17.74
N ARG A 33 10.98 -9.86 16.99
CA ARG A 33 11.76 -10.97 17.58
C ARG A 33 13.09 -10.43 18.11
N ARG A 34 13.15 -10.30 19.44
CA ARG A 34 14.34 -10.07 20.29
C ARG A 34 15.67 -10.42 19.60
N ARG A 35 16.46 -9.41 19.23
CA ARG A 35 17.88 -9.62 18.94
C ARG A 35 18.65 -9.67 20.27
N LYS A 36 19.03 -10.89 20.62
CA LYS A 36 20.05 -11.26 21.61
C LYS A 36 21.31 -10.44 21.34
N SER A 37 21.75 -9.70 22.35
CA SER A 37 23.03 -8.99 22.41
C SER A 37 24.19 -9.93 22.06
N ARG A 38 25.00 -9.55 21.08
CA ARG A 38 26.37 -10.05 20.90
C ARG A 38 27.32 -8.88 21.15
N SER A 39 27.71 -8.71 22.41
CA SER A 39 28.84 -7.87 22.77
C SER A 39 30.12 -8.40 22.09
N PRO A 40 31.05 -7.54 21.66
CA PRO A 40 32.37 -7.98 21.21
C PRO A 40 33.13 -8.47 22.44
N ALA A 41 33.31 -9.79 22.54
CA ALA A 41 34.14 -10.38 23.56
C ALA A 41 35.59 -9.88 23.40
N THR A 42 36.09 -9.26 24.46
CA THR A 42 37.49 -8.92 24.70
C THR A 42 38.33 -10.21 24.66
N ARG A 43 38.91 -10.52 23.49
CA ARG A 43 39.85 -11.64 23.35
C ARG A 43 41.21 -11.23 23.94
N ARG A 44 41.31 -11.42 25.26
CA ARG A 44 42.55 -11.40 26.03
C ARG A 44 43.48 -12.56 25.61
N HIS A 45 44.75 -12.21 25.42
CA HIS A 45 45.99 -13.02 25.47
C HIS A 45 46.29 -14.10 24.41
N LYS A 46 47.32 -13.82 23.61
CA LYS A 46 48.38 -14.82 23.34
C LYS A 46 49.75 -14.14 23.40
N SER A 47 50.34 -14.12 24.58
CA SER A 47 51.77 -13.89 24.79
C SER A 47 52.57 -14.98 24.06
N ARG A 48 53.55 -14.56 23.28
CA ARG A 48 54.51 -15.45 22.63
C ARG A 48 55.80 -15.40 23.45
N SER A 49 55.92 -16.36 24.36
CA SER A 49 57.13 -16.62 25.15
C SER A 49 57.50 -18.12 25.01
N PRO A 50 58.78 -18.49 25.26
CA PRO A 50 59.48 -19.56 24.54
C PRO A 50 59.18 -20.97 25.06
N ARG A 51 59.26 -21.94 24.13
CA ARG A 51 58.98 -23.36 24.39
C ARG A 51 60.21 -24.06 24.96
N ASN A 52 60.26 -24.20 26.29
CA ASN A 52 61.17 -25.09 27.00
C ASN A 52 60.76 -26.57 26.80
N HIS A 53 61.62 -27.40 26.23
CA HIS A 53 61.46 -28.86 26.28
C HIS A 53 62.27 -29.43 27.45
N ARG A 54 61.61 -29.55 28.61
CA ARG A 54 62.11 -30.28 29.78
C ARG A 54 61.47 -31.66 29.79
N ARG A 55 62.22 -32.71 29.41
CA ARG A 55 61.84 -34.11 29.63
C ARG A 55 62.47 -34.55 30.96
N GLN A 56 61.66 -34.66 32.00
CA GLN A 56 61.97 -35.40 33.21
C GLN A 56 61.36 -36.79 33.06
N ARG A 57 62.17 -37.85 33.20
CA ARG A 57 61.69 -39.22 33.35
C ARG A 57 62.49 -39.85 34.49
N SER A 58 61.92 -39.81 35.69
CA SER A 58 62.46 -40.44 36.88
C SER A 58 61.95 -41.89 36.95
N ARG A 59 62.84 -42.85 37.15
CA ARG A 59 62.51 -44.12 37.82
C ARG A 59 63.79 -44.72 38.41
N SER A 60 63.90 -44.65 39.72
CA SER A 60 64.89 -45.34 40.55
C SER A 60 64.41 -46.76 40.84
N THR A 61 65.31 -47.76 40.85
CA THR A 61 65.15 -49.02 41.61
C THR A 61 66.48 -49.80 41.67
N SER A 62 67.02 -49.88 42.90
CA SER A 62 67.72 -51.00 43.58
C SER A 62 68.80 -51.88 42.88
N LEU A 63 70.03 -51.76 43.41
CA LEU A 63 70.95 -52.81 43.97
C LEU A 63 71.14 -54.19 43.26
N SER A 64 72.33 -54.35 42.64
CA SER A 64 73.37 -55.45 42.61
C SER A 64 73.02 -56.97 42.65
N PRO A 65 73.96 -57.92 42.36
CA PRO A 65 75.03 -58.09 41.32
C PRO A 65 74.99 -59.53 40.67
N ILE A 66 76.09 -59.99 40.01
CA ILE A 66 76.42 -61.35 39.45
C ILE A 66 76.31 -61.41 37.90
N GLY A 67 77.32 -61.79 37.10
CA GLY A 67 78.70 -62.22 37.31
C GLY A 67 79.33 -62.67 35.97
N LYS A 68 80.63 -62.99 36.03
CA LYS A 68 81.45 -63.75 35.05
C LYS A 68 82.03 -62.97 33.85
N SER A 69 83.33 -62.69 33.95
CA SER A 69 84.34 -62.61 32.88
C SER A 69 84.55 -63.99 32.21
N PRO A 70 85.35 -64.20 31.13
CA PRO A 70 86.44 -63.35 30.60
C PRO A 70 86.63 -63.25 29.06
N GLY A 71 87.45 -62.28 28.62
CA GLY A 71 88.38 -62.45 27.50
C GLY A 71 88.03 -61.79 26.16
N SER A 72 88.82 -60.79 25.76
CA SER A 72 89.68 -60.89 24.56
C SER A 72 90.34 -59.54 24.26
N SER A 73 91.66 -59.57 24.20
CA SER A 73 92.58 -58.52 23.80
C SER A 73 92.30 -57.99 22.38
N ILE A 74 92.29 -56.66 22.22
CA ILE A 74 92.81 -55.84 21.10
C ILE A 74 92.63 -54.40 21.64
N GLY A 75 93.66 -53.69 22.10
CA GLY A 75 94.95 -53.51 21.45
C GLY A 75 94.87 -52.32 20.49
N SER A 76 94.82 -51.11 21.04
CA SER A 76 95.48 -49.91 20.47
C SER A 76 94.99 -49.33 19.13
N LYS A 77 93.96 -49.87 18.46
CA LYS A 77 93.37 -49.25 17.25
C LYS A 77 92.16 -48.35 17.54
N GLU A 78 91.39 -48.59 18.59
CA GLU A 78 90.27 -47.71 18.98
C GLU A 78 90.75 -46.35 19.51
N GLN A 79 91.85 -46.30 20.27
CA GLN A 79 92.42 -45.02 20.74
C GLN A 79 92.89 -44.12 19.58
N LYS A 80 93.35 -44.70 18.47
CA LYS A 80 93.79 -43.95 17.29
C LYS A 80 92.60 -43.35 16.54
N GLY A 81 91.54 -44.13 16.32
CA GLY A 81 90.28 -43.65 15.74
C GLY A 81 89.55 -42.63 16.60
N ILE A 82 89.56 -42.76 17.94
CA ILE A 82 89.00 -41.77 18.88
C ILE A 82 89.81 -40.47 18.85
N SER A 83 91.14 -40.54 18.73
CA SER A 83 91.98 -39.34 18.60
C SER A 83 91.75 -38.59 17.28
N GLU A 84 91.53 -39.31 16.18
CA GLU A 84 91.19 -38.72 14.88
C GLU A 84 89.77 -38.14 14.89
N LYS A 85 88.80 -38.83 15.49
CA LYS A 85 87.44 -38.32 15.71
C LYS A 85 87.43 -37.06 16.58
N ASN A 86 88.24 -37.03 17.64
CA ASN A 86 88.38 -35.86 18.50
C ASN A 86 89.03 -34.68 17.76
N LYS A 87 90.02 -34.92 16.88
CA LYS A 87 90.60 -33.87 16.03
C LYS A 87 89.59 -33.31 15.04
N LEU A 88 88.78 -34.17 14.41
CA LEU A 88 87.70 -33.77 13.51
C LEU A 88 86.58 -33.02 14.25
N ASP A 89 86.20 -33.44 15.45
CA ASP A 89 85.22 -32.74 16.31
C ASP A 89 85.73 -31.36 16.77
N GLU A 90 87.02 -31.23 17.10
CA GLU A 90 87.62 -29.94 17.45
C GLU A 90 87.72 -29.00 16.24
N GLU A 91 88.02 -29.54 15.06
CA GLU A 91 87.99 -28.78 13.80
C GLU A 91 86.55 -28.37 13.43
N GLU A 92 85.55 -29.24 13.63
CA GLU A 92 84.14 -28.92 13.41
C GLU A 92 83.62 -27.86 14.39
N LYS A 93 84.05 -27.88 15.66
CA LYS A 93 83.72 -26.83 16.64
C LYS A 93 84.31 -25.48 16.25
N LYS A 94 85.55 -25.45 15.75
CA LYS A 94 86.15 -24.22 15.22
C LYS A 94 85.37 -23.67 14.03
N ARG A 95 84.96 -24.54 13.08
CA ARG A 95 84.10 -24.13 11.96
C ARG A 95 82.75 -23.56 12.41
N ARG A 96 82.14 -24.16 13.46
CA ARG A 96 80.89 -23.64 14.04
C ARG A 96 81.07 -22.30 14.77
N GLN A 97 82.22 -22.07 15.39
CA GLN A 97 82.55 -20.78 16.02
C GLN A 97 82.73 -19.70 14.95
N GLU A 98 83.53 -19.97 13.93
CA GLU A 98 83.73 -19.07 12.78
C GLU A 98 82.41 -18.78 12.07
N GLU A 99 81.55 -19.79 11.87
CA GLU A 99 80.22 -19.61 11.27
C GLU A 99 79.29 -18.75 12.16
N ALA A 100 79.35 -18.91 13.48
CA ALA A 100 78.55 -18.11 14.41
C ALA A 100 79.03 -16.65 14.45
N GLU A 101 80.35 -16.42 14.41
CA GLU A 101 80.93 -15.08 14.33
C GLU A 101 80.59 -14.40 13.00
N LEU A 102 80.71 -15.12 11.87
CA LEU A 102 80.29 -14.63 10.56
C LEU A 102 78.80 -14.29 10.53
N LYS A 103 77.93 -15.14 11.12
CA LYS A 103 76.50 -14.86 11.23
C LYS A 103 76.18 -13.60 12.04
N LEU A 104 76.92 -13.33 13.11
CA LEU A 104 76.74 -12.10 13.89
C LEU A 104 77.15 -10.85 13.09
N ILE A 105 78.24 -10.96 12.31
CA ILE A 105 78.68 -9.88 11.42
C ILE A 105 77.68 -9.66 10.27
N GLU A 106 77.17 -10.74 9.67
CA GLU A 106 76.12 -10.68 8.64
C GLU A 106 74.83 -10.07 9.20
N GLU A 107 74.41 -10.43 10.41
CA GLU A 107 73.21 -9.87 11.05
C GLU A 107 73.41 -8.37 11.37
N GLU A 108 74.58 -7.98 11.87
CA GLU A 108 74.88 -6.58 12.16
C GLU A 108 74.92 -5.74 10.87
N THR A 109 75.58 -6.25 9.82
CA THR A 109 75.65 -5.56 8.53
C THR A 109 74.28 -5.47 7.87
N ALA A 110 73.46 -6.52 7.94
CA ALA A 110 72.07 -6.50 7.48
C ALA A 110 71.25 -5.43 8.22
N LYS A 111 71.36 -5.33 9.55
CA LYS A 111 70.68 -4.29 10.34
C LYS A 111 71.11 -2.88 9.95
N ARG A 112 72.41 -2.65 9.78
CA ARG A 112 72.93 -1.34 9.34
C ARG A 112 72.41 -0.95 7.95
N VAL A 113 72.35 -1.92 7.04
CA VAL A 113 71.78 -1.71 5.69
C VAL A 113 70.28 -1.41 5.77
N GLU A 114 69.52 -2.20 6.54
CA GLU A 114 68.08 -1.96 6.75
C GLU A 114 67.79 -0.57 7.32
N ASP A 115 68.54 -0.15 8.33
CA ASP A 115 68.35 1.17 8.96
C ASP A 115 68.76 2.31 8.02
N ALA A 116 69.80 2.12 7.21
CA ALA A 116 70.16 3.08 6.17
C ALA A 116 69.07 3.19 5.09
N ILE A 117 68.43 2.08 4.73
CA ILE A 117 67.29 2.08 3.79
C ILE A 117 66.08 2.76 4.41
N LYS A 118 65.70 2.41 5.65
CA LYS A 118 64.57 3.02 6.36
C LYS A 118 64.72 4.54 6.45
N ARG A 119 65.90 5.03 6.87
CA ARG A 119 66.18 6.47 6.95
C ARG A 119 66.03 7.16 5.59
N LYS A 120 66.60 6.59 4.53
CA LYS A 120 66.46 7.15 3.18
C LYS A 120 65.01 7.19 2.69
N VAL A 121 64.24 6.14 2.97
CA VAL A 121 62.81 6.08 2.64
C VAL A 121 62.03 7.14 3.44
N ASP A 122 62.25 7.22 4.75
CA ASP A 122 61.60 8.18 5.63
C ASP A 122 61.92 9.62 5.23
N GLU A 123 63.18 9.95 4.94
CA GLU A 123 63.59 11.26 4.43
C GLU A 123 62.94 11.57 3.08
N SER A 124 62.89 10.59 2.17
CA SER A 124 62.26 10.75 0.87
C SER A 124 60.76 11.04 0.97
N LEU A 125 60.04 10.33 1.84
CA LEU A 125 58.61 10.54 2.11
C LEU A 125 58.34 11.81 2.92
N ASN A 126 59.31 12.23 3.74
CA ASN A 126 59.20 13.44 4.54
C ASN A 126 59.44 14.73 3.78
N LYS A 127 59.87 14.66 2.52
CA LYS A 127 59.96 15.82 1.63
C LYS A 127 58.63 16.57 1.58
N GLU A 128 58.72 17.89 1.69
CA GLU A 128 57.55 18.77 1.75
C GLU A 128 56.67 18.65 0.50
N GLU A 129 57.28 18.48 -0.67
CA GLU A 129 56.59 18.24 -1.94
C GLU A 129 55.64 17.04 -1.88
N ILE A 130 56.11 15.90 -1.34
CA ILE A 130 55.31 14.68 -1.22
C ILE A 130 54.18 14.89 -0.23
N LYS A 131 54.47 15.52 0.92
CA LYS A 131 53.44 15.83 1.93
C LYS A 131 52.36 16.76 1.39
N LEU A 132 52.75 17.79 0.63
CA LEU A 132 51.83 18.73 0.00
C LEU A 132 50.98 18.06 -1.07
N GLU A 133 51.57 17.20 -1.91
CA GLU A 133 50.81 16.46 -2.93
C GLU A 133 49.80 15.49 -2.30
N ILE A 134 50.17 14.80 -1.21
CA ILE A 134 49.24 13.97 -0.45
C ILE A 134 48.08 14.81 0.10
N ARG A 135 48.37 15.97 0.72
CA ARG A 135 47.34 16.87 1.23
C ARG A 135 46.42 17.37 0.13
N ARG A 136 46.98 17.83 -1.00
CA ARG A 136 46.22 18.30 -2.16
C ARG A 136 45.26 17.23 -2.67
N ARG A 137 45.72 15.99 -2.84
CA ARG A 137 44.85 14.87 -3.27
C ARG A 137 43.74 14.56 -2.27
N LEU A 138 44.03 14.64 -0.98
CA LEU A 138 43.01 14.45 0.06
C LEU A 138 41.98 15.58 0.06
N GLU A 139 42.42 16.82 -0.09
CA GLU A 139 41.54 18.00 -0.17
C GLU A 139 40.69 17.96 -1.43
N ASP A 140 41.27 17.64 -2.59
CA ASP A 140 40.54 17.45 -3.84
C ASP A 140 39.52 16.31 -3.75
N GLY A 141 39.90 15.19 -3.12
CA GLY A 141 38.99 14.08 -2.86
C GLY A 141 37.82 14.48 -1.96
N ARG A 142 38.11 15.19 -0.85
CA ARG A 142 37.08 15.71 0.06
C ARG A 142 36.16 16.71 -0.64
N LYS A 143 36.71 17.64 -1.43
CA LYS A 143 35.95 18.63 -2.18
C LYS A 143 35.02 17.98 -3.19
N LYS A 144 35.49 16.96 -3.92
CA LYS A 144 34.65 16.17 -4.84
C LYS A 144 33.50 15.49 -4.11
N LEU A 145 33.77 14.83 -2.98
CA LEU A 145 32.74 14.19 -2.17
C LEU A 145 31.70 15.20 -1.65
N VAL A 146 32.15 16.35 -1.14
CA VAL A 146 31.26 17.41 -0.67
C VAL A 146 30.38 17.93 -1.80
N ASN A 147 30.94 18.18 -2.98
CA ASN A 147 30.19 18.64 -4.14
C ASN A 147 29.17 17.59 -4.63
N GLU A 148 29.55 16.31 -4.63
CA GLU A 148 28.65 15.23 -5.01
C GLU A 148 27.48 15.08 -4.03
N VAL A 149 27.77 15.10 -2.72
CA VAL A 149 26.72 15.08 -1.69
C VAL A 149 25.83 16.32 -1.78
N ALA A 150 26.41 17.51 -2.01
CA ALA A 150 25.63 18.74 -2.18
C ALA A 150 24.71 18.64 -3.41
N ALA A 151 25.21 18.15 -4.54
CA ALA A 151 24.42 17.96 -5.76
C ALA A 151 23.32 16.91 -5.58
N GLN A 152 23.55 15.85 -4.80
CA GLN A 152 22.52 14.87 -4.45
C GLN A 152 21.44 15.51 -3.57
N LEU A 153 21.83 16.24 -2.53
CA LEU A 153 20.89 16.93 -1.64
C LEU A 153 20.06 18.00 -2.37
N GLU A 154 20.65 18.71 -3.33
CA GLU A 154 19.92 19.69 -4.15
C GLU A 154 18.88 19.01 -5.04
N LYS A 155 19.25 17.93 -5.74
CA LYS A 155 18.31 17.12 -6.52
C LYS A 155 17.17 16.55 -5.67
N GLU A 156 17.49 16.05 -4.47
CA GLU A 156 16.47 15.54 -3.54
C GLU A 156 15.51 16.66 -3.11
N LYS A 157 16.02 17.85 -2.76
CA LYS A 157 15.19 19.01 -2.43
C LYS A 157 14.28 19.43 -3.59
N GLU A 158 14.83 19.53 -4.79
CA GLU A 158 14.06 19.88 -6.00
C GLU A 158 12.98 18.84 -6.28
N SER A 159 13.31 17.54 -6.21
CA SER A 159 12.37 16.46 -6.42
C SER A 159 11.23 16.47 -5.39
N ALA A 160 11.54 16.76 -4.13
CA ALA A 160 10.55 16.87 -3.06
C ALA A 160 9.64 18.08 -3.26
N LEU A 161 10.18 19.23 -3.72
CA LEU A 161 9.38 20.41 -4.04
C LEU A 161 8.46 20.16 -5.24
N ILE A 162 8.95 19.49 -6.28
CA ILE A 162 8.15 19.11 -7.45
C ILE A 162 7.04 18.15 -7.04
N GLU A 163 7.34 17.14 -6.22
CA GLU A 163 6.34 16.20 -5.72
C GLU A 163 5.26 16.89 -4.87
N SER A 164 5.64 17.85 -4.01
CA SER A 164 4.68 18.65 -3.25
C SER A 164 3.75 19.44 -4.16
N LYS A 165 4.31 20.14 -5.15
CA LYS A 165 3.52 20.91 -6.13
C LYS A 165 2.61 20.02 -6.96
N GLN A 166 3.07 18.82 -7.36
CA GLN A 166 2.26 17.86 -8.09
C GLN A 166 1.10 17.33 -7.23
N LYS A 167 1.36 17.02 -5.96
CA LYS A 167 0.30 16.64 -5.01
C LYS A 167 -0.72 17.77 -4.86
N GLU A 168 -0.27 18.99 -4.61
CA GLU A 168 -1.13 20.18 -4.50
C GLU A 168 -1.98 20.39 -5.77
N ALA A 169 -1.37 20.33 -6.95
CA ALA A 169 -2.08 20.43 -8.22
C ALA A 169 -3.10 19.30 -8.41
N SER A 170 -2.76 18.07 -8.01
CA SER A 170 -3.67 16.93 -8.04
C SER A 170 -4.86 17.13 -7.09
N TYR A 171 -4.63 17.59 -5.86
CA TYR A 171 -5.69 17.90 -4.90
C TYR A 171 -6.60 19.03 -5.43
N PHE A 172 -6.02 20.06 -6.03
CA PHE A 172 -6.77 21.15 -6.64
C PHE A 172 -7.65 20.67 -7.80
N CYS A 173 -7.11 19.82 -8.68
CA CYS A 173 -7.86 19.21 -9.77
C CYS A 173 -9.01 18.33 -9.27
N LEU A 174 -8.76 17.47 -8.27
CA LEU A 174 -9.79 16.64 -7.65
C LEU A 174 -10.92 17.48 -7.03
N ASN A 175 -10.58 18.57 -6.35
CA ASN A 175 -11.58 19.49 -5.80
C ASN A 175 -12.42 20.12 -6.91
N ILE A 176 -11.80 20.67 -7.96
CA ILE A 176 -12.54 21.26 -9.09
C ILE A 176 -13.48 20.25 -9.73
N CYS A 177 -13.00 19.03 -10.02
CA CYS A 177 -13.83 17.98 -10.58
C CYS A 177 -14.97 17.61 -9.63
N GLY A 178 -14.72 17.53 -8.32
CA GLY A 178 -15.74 17.29 -7.31
C GLY A 178 -16.84 18.36 -7.31
N TYR A 179 -16.48 19.65 -7.37
CA TYR A 179 -17.44 20.74 -7.50
C TYR A 179 -18.27 20.63 -8.78
N HIS A 180 -17.63 20.33 -9.90
CA HIS A 180 -18.34 20.21 -11.18
C HIS A 180 -19.37 19.07 -11.17
N VAL A 181 -19.00 17.91 -10.64
CA VAL A 181 -19.91 16.76 -10.50
C VAL A 181 -21.08 17.09 -9.56
N LEU A 182 -20.81 17.78 -8.45
CA LEU A 182 -21.87 18.21 -7.52
C LEU A 182 -22.82 19.22 -8.16
N GLU A 183 -22.30 20.15 -8.95
CA GLU A 183 -23.11 21.15 -9.66
C GLU A 183 -24.00 20.50 -10.73
N GLN A 184 -23.46 19.54 -11.49
CA GLN A 184 -24.24 18.76 -12.46
C GLN A 184 -25.37 17.99 -11.76
N ALA A 185 -25.06 17.28 -10.67
CA ALA A 185 -26.05 16.53 -9.92
C ALA A 185 -27.16 17.42 -9.31
N ARG A 186 -26.84 18.68 -8.96
CA ARG A 186 -27.86 19.66 -8.53
C ARG A 186 -28.77 20.07 -9.68
N LYS A 187 -28.20 20.42 -10.84
CA LYS A 187 -28.98 20.78 -12.03
C LYS A 187 -29.91 19.66 -12.46
N GLU A 188 -29.42 18.43 -12.52
CA GLU A 188 -30.24 17.27 -12.87
C GLU A 188 -31.40 17.05 -11.89
N LYS A 189 -31.17 17.24 -10.58
CA LYS A 189 -32.24 17.15 -9.58
C LYS A 189 -33.27 18.26 -9.74
N GLU A 190 -32.84 19.51 -9.91
CA GLU A 190 -33.73 20.65 -10.12
C GLU A 190 -34.57 20.47 -11.40
N GLU A 191 -33.98 19.96 -12.48
CA GLU A 191 -34.69 19.64 -13.72
C GLU A 191 -35.73 18.53 -13.53
N LEU A 192 -35.38 17.45 -12.81
CA LEU A 192 -36.32 16.38 -12.50
C LEU A 192 -37.46 16.86 -11.60
N GLU A 193 -37.17 17.68 -10.59
CA GLU A 193 -38.18 18.27 -9.71
C GLU A 193 -39.13 19.17 -10.49
N ARG A 194 -38.61 20.04 -11.38
CA ARG A 194 -39.43 20.88 -12.26
C ARG A 194 -40.35 20.03 -13.14
N MET A 195 -39.82 18.98 -13.76
CA MET A 195 -40.61 18.07 -14.59
C MET A 195 -41.69 17.32 -13.80
N LEU A 196 -41.39 16.93 -12.56
CA LEU A 196 -42.37 16.28 -11.68
C LEU A 196 -43.45 17.26 -11.22
N GLU A 197 -43.09 18.50 -10.92
CA GLU A 197 -44.04 19.54 -10.54
C GLU A 197 -44.97 19.88 -11.72
N GLU A 198 -44.44 20.03 -12.93
CA GLU A 198 -45.25 20.24 -14.13
C GLU A 198 -46.20 19.06 -14.39
N LYS A 199 -45.75 17.82 -14.18
CA LYS A 199 -46.63 16.64 -14.26
C LYS A 199 -47.72 16.67 -13.19
N ARG A 200 -47.39 17.00 -11.94
CA ARG A 200 -48.37 17.14 -10.85
C ARG A 200 -49.42 18.19 -11.17
N ARG A 201 -49.01 19.37 -11.64
CA ARG A 201 -49.92 20.45 -12.05
C ARG A 201 -50.88 19.99 -13.14
N LYS A 202 -50.38 19.29 -14.18
CA LYS A 202 -51.22 18.75 -15.25
C LYS A 202 -52.22 17.72 -14.75
N VAL A 203 -51.82 16.85 -13.83
CA VAL A 203 -52.72 15.87 -13.22
C VAL A 203 -53.79 16.55 -12.38
N GLU A 204 -53.42 17.53 -11.56
CA GLU A 204 -54.37 18.29 -10.75
C GLU A 204 -55.36 19.07 -11.62
N GLU A 205 -54.88 19.72 -12.68
CA GLU A 205 -55.73 20.43 -13.63
C GLU A 205 -56.68 19.49 -14.37
N ALA A 206 -56.21 18.30 -14.78
CA ALA A 206 -57.05 17.27 -15.38
C ALA A 206 -58.13 16.80 -14.40
N GLN A 207 -57.77 16.53 -13.13
CA GLN A 207 -58.73 16.15 -12.09
C GLN A 207 -59.78 17.25 -11.85
N ARG A 208 -59.37 18.52 -11.82
CA ARG A 208 -60.32 19.65 -11.69
C ARG A 208 -61.27 19.74 -12.88
N ARG A 209 -60.77 19.55 -14.10
CA ARG A 209 -61.60 19.53 -15.31
C ARG A 209 -62.58 18.36 -15.29
N GLU A 210 -62.12 17.16 -14.96
CA GLU A 210 -62.97 15.98 -14.82
C GLU A 210 -64.05 16.17 -13.77
N ALA A 211 -63.72 16.75 -12.61
CA ALA A 211 -64.68 17.05 -11.56
C ALA A 211 -65.74 18.08 -12.03
N MET A 212 -65.33 19.13 -12.73
CA MET A 212 -66.25 20.12 -13.32
C MET A 212 -67.16 19.48 -14.38
N GLU A 213 -66.61 18.63 -15.25
CA GLU A 213 -67.41 17.91 -16.25
C GLU A 213 -68.41 16.95 -15.61
N GLN A 214 -68.03 16.28 -14.52
CA GLN A 214 -68.95 15.44 -13.74
C GLN A 214 -70.10 16.26 -13.15
N GLN A 215 -69.81 17.42 -12.55
CA GLN A 215 -70.84 18.32 -12.04
C GLN A 215 -71.80 18.78 -13.15
N MET A 216 -71.28 19.20 -14.31
CA MET A 216 -72.12 19.60 -15.44
C MET A 216 -73.01 18.46 -15.96
N LYS A 217 -72.49 17.23 -16.01
CA LYS A 217 -73.26 16.03 -16.39
C LYS A 217 -74.34 15.73 -15.35
N GLU A 218 -74.04 15.88 -14.07
CA GLU A 218 -75.02 15.71 -12.99
C GLU A 218 -76.13 16.77 -13.07
N GLU A 219 -75.78 18.05 -13.27
CA GLU A 219 -76.76 19.12 -13.48
C GLU A 219 -77.67 18.85 -14.68
N GLN A 220 -77.10 18.41 -15.81
CA GLN A 220 -77.88 18.02 -16.99
C GLN A 220 -78.85 16.89 -16.67
N ARG A 221 -78.39 15.84 -15.97
CA ARG A 221 -79.26 14.74 -15.53
C ARG A 221 -80.38 15.22 -14.59
N TYR A 222 -80.09 16.16 -13.69
CA TYR A 222 -81.12 16.75 -12.83
C TYR A 222 -82.19 17.49 -13.62
N ARG A 223 -81.80 18.27 -14.65
CA ARG A 223 -82.75 18.97 -15.53
C ARG A 223 -83.63 17.99 -16.32
N GLU A 224 -83.04 16.94 -16.89
CA GLU A 224 -83.79 15.89 -17.60
C GLU A 224 -84.80 15.19 -16.67
N LEU A 225 -84.40 14.88 -15.43
CA LEU A 225 -85.30 14.32 -14.42
C LEU A 225 -86.42 15.29 -14.04
N GLU A 226 -86.13 16.58 -13.94
CA GLU A 226 -87.13 17.62 -13.67
C GLU A 226 -88.14 17.71 -14.82
N GLU A 227 -87.69 17.74 -16.07
CA GLU A 227 -88.56 17.74 -17.25
C GLU A 227 -89.44 16.48 -17.29
N LEU A 228 -88.88 15.31 -16.97
CA LEU A 228 -89.65 14.07 -16.90
C LEU A 228 -90.71 14.11 -15.77
N GLN A 229 -90.38 14.70 -14.62
CA GLN A 229 -91.36 14.93 -13.55
C GLN A 229 -92.48 15.88 -14.01
N ARG A 230 -92.14 16.98 -14.68
CA ARG A 230 -93.13 17.91 -15.25
C ARG A 230 -94.04 17.23 -16.27
N GLN A 231 -93.48 16.44 -17.19
CA GLN A 231 -94.27 15.66 -18.16
C GLN A 231 -95.21 14.68 -17.47
N LYS A 232 -94.78 14.02 -16.38
CA LYS A 232 -95.65 13.15 -15.58
C LYS A 232 -96.76 13.94 -14.89
N GLU A 233 -96.46 15.11 -14.34
CA GLU A 233 -97.47 15.98 -13.73
C GLU A 233 -98.48 16.47 -14.78
N GLU A 234 -98.01 16.94 -15.93
CA GLU A 234 -98.87 17.37 -17.05
C GLU A 234 -99.73 16.23 -17.58
N ALA A 235 -99.17 15.04 -17.74
CA ALA A 235 -99.91 13.84 -18.14
C ALA A 235 -100.97 13.47 -17.09
N LEU A 236 -100.66 13.59 -15.79
CA LEU A 236 -101.63 13.38 -14.72
C LEU A 236 -102.74 14.44 -14.74
N ARG A 237 -102.41 15.72 -14.98
CA ARG A 237 -103.40 16.79 -15.13
C ARG A 237 -104.33 16.56 -16.32
N ARG A 238 -103.79 16.15 -17.48
CA ARG A 238 -104.60 15.77 -18.65
C ARG A 238 -105.49 14.57 -18.36
N LYS A 239 -104.97 13.53 -17.70
CA LYS A 239 -105.78 12.38 -17.26
C LYS A 239 -106.91 12.79 -16.31
N LYS A 240 -106.66 13.69 -15.37
CA LYS A 240 -107.70 14.23 -14.47
C LYS A 240 -108.79 14.96 -15.25
N GLN A 241 -108.43 15.79 -16.23
CA GLN A 241 -109.41 16.47 -17.10
C GLN A 241 -110.23 15.47 -17.91
N GLN A 242 -109.60 14.43 -18.46
CA GLN A 242 -110.31 13.36 -19.17
C GLN A 242 -111.26 12.59 -18.25
N GLU A 243 -110.83 12.23 -17.03
CA GLU A 243 -111.69 11.56 -16.04
C GLU A 243 -112.87 12.46 -15.62
N GLU A 244 -112.65 13.76 -15.46
CA GLU A 244 -113.71 14.72 -15.14
C GLU A 244 -114.70 14.89 -16.31
N GLU A 245 -114.21 14.94 -17.56
CA GLU A 245 -115.05 14.91 -18.76
C GLU A 245 -115.83 13.60 -18.89
N GLU A 246 -115.21 12.45 -18.63
CA GLU A 246 -115.87 11.15 -18.62
C GLU A 246 -116.92 11.07 -17.52
N ARG A 247 -116.63 11.56 -16.30
CA ARG A 247 -117.62 11.70 -15.22
C ARG A 247 -118.75 12.64 -15.63
N ALA A 248 -118.47 13.77 -16.29
CA ALA A 248 -119.49 14.68 -16.78
C ALA A 248 -120.34 14.05 -17.89
N LYS A 249 -119.74 13.25 -18.79
CA LYS A 249 -120.45 12.46 -19.81
C LYS A 249 -121.31 11.37 -19.16
N GLN A 250 -120.78 10.63 -18.18
CA GLN A 250 -121.56 9.67 -17.38
C GLN A 250 -122.72 10.36 -16.66
N MET A 251 -122.51 11.52 -16.06
CA MET A 251 -123.57 12.32 -15.41
C MET A 251 -124.64 12.81 -16.40
N LYS A 252 -124.25 13.16 -17.63
CA LYS A 252 -125.19 13.50 -18.72
C LYS A 252 -126.00 12.28 -19.20
N VAL A 253 -125.39 11.10 -19.25
CA VAL A 253 -126.07 9.84 -19.63
C VAL A 253 -126.95 9.29 -18.50
N LEU A 254 -126.55 9.47 -17.24
CA LEU A 254 -127.30 8.99 -16.06
C LEU A 254 -128.45 9.91 -15.63
N GLY A 255 -128.66 11.05 -16.28
CA GLY A 255 -129.97 11.74 -16.32
C GLY A 255 -130.65 12.00 -14.96
N LYS A 256 -129.91 12.16 -13.86
CA LYS A 256 -130.49 12.35 -12.52
C LYS A 256 -130.03 13.67 -11.94
N ASN A 257 -130.78 14.71 -12.30
CA ASN A 257 -130.95 15.90 -11.49
C ASN A 257 -132.33 16.51 -11.79
N LYS A 258 -133.38 15.92 -11.19
CA LYS A 258 -134.57 16.62 -10.67
C LYS A 258 -135.10 15.84 -9.45
N SER A 259 -135.43 16.60 -8.40
CA SER A 259 -135.97 16.30 -7.06
C SER A 259 -137.15 15.30 -7.01
N ARG A 260 -137.43 14.57 -5.90
CA ARG A 260 -138.18 14.98 -4.65
C ARG A 260 -138.69 13.66 -3.94
N PRO A 261 -139.17 13.56 -2.67
CA PRO A 261 -139.12 14.40 -1.45
C PRO A 261 -138.48 13.68 -0.20
N LYS A 262 -138.39 14.44 0.91
CA LYS A 262 -138.09 13.96 2.27
C LYS A 262 -139.06 12.86 2.73
N LEU A 263 -138.54 11.78 3.32
CA LEU A 263 -139.24 10.91 4.27
C LEU A 263 -138.24 10.46 5.35
N SER A 264 -138.49 10.98 6.54
CA SER A 264 -137.87 10.61 7.80
C SER A 264 -138.20 9.16 8.17
N PHE A 265 -137.19 8.38 8.55
CA PHE A 265 -137.38 7.32 9.53
C PHE A 265 -136.17 7.33 10.48
N ALA A 266 -136.41 7.83 11.69
CA ALA A 266 -135.67 7.35 12.84
C ALA A 266 -136.07 5.89 13.08
N LEU A 267 -135.12 5.03 13.47
CA LEU A 267 -135.20 4.07 14.58
C LEU A 267 -134.09 3.02 14.47
N GLY A 268 -133.32 2.89 15.54
CA GLY A 268 -132.95 1.58 16.09
C GLY A 268 -131.53 1.07 15.84
N LEU A 269 -130.75 1.02 16.93
CA LEU A 269 -129.59 0.13 17.10
C LEU A 269 -129.94 -1.33 16.75
N LYS A 270 -129.05 -2.02 16.03
CA LYS A 270 -128.21 -3.12 16.54
C LYS A 270 -127.10 -3.47 15.55
#